data_AF-A0A3D0Q2A0-F1
#
_entry.id   AF-A0A3D0Q2A0-F1
#
_cell.length_a   1.000
_cell.length_b   1.000
_cell.length_c   1.000
_cell.angle_alpha   90.00
_cell.angle_beta   90.00
_cell.angle_gamma   90.00
#
_symmetry.space_group_name_H-M   'P 1'
#
loop_
_entity.id
_entity.type
_entity.pdbx_description
1 polymer ?
#
loop_
_entity_poly.entity_id
_entity_poly.type
_entity_poly.pdbx_seq_one_letter_code
_entity_poly.pdbx_strand_id
1 'polypeptide(L)'
;AEFSQLIEEEKLLSERIDKEADKPCESEDGCRINLQVNAGLSAEIETAVHSGKVGIGLYRTEIPFMMRERFPSESEQVELYQNVLKSAPNREIVMRTLDVGGDKPLPYFPITEENPFLGWRG
;
A
#
# COMPACT_ATOMS: atom_id res chain seq x y z
N ALA A 1 3.15 28.06 -21.73
CA ALA A 1 2.42 29.02 -20.87
C ALA A 1 1.49 28.26 -19.94
N GLU A 2 0.53 27.49 -20.46
CA GLU A 2 -0.43 26.69 -19.67
C GLU A 2 0.22 25.61 -18.79
N PHE A 3 1.11 24.77 -19.35
CA PHE A 3 1.82 23.75 -18.55
C PHE A 3 2.63 24.33 -17.39
N SER A 4 3.24 25.52 -17.58
CA SER A 4 3.99 26.19 -16.52
C SER A 4 3.08 26.69 -15.40
N GLN A 5 1.84 27.08 -15.72
CA GLN A 5 0.85 27.46 -14.71
C GLN A 5 0.39 26.23 -13.92
N LEU A 6 0.09 25.12 -14.60
CA LEU A 6 -0.30 23.87 -13.93
C LEU A 6 0.76 23.35 -12.95
N ILE A 7 2.05 23.40 -13.35
CA ILE A 7 3.16 23.00 -12.47
C ILE A 7 3.23 23.89 -11.22
N GLU A 8 3.03 25.19 -11.36
CA GLU A 8 3.05 26.11 -10.22
C GLU A 8 1.83 25.90 -9.31
N GLU A 9 0.65 25.67 -9.87
CA GLU A 9 -0.56 25.34 -9.11
C GLU A 9 -0.40 24.04 -8.30
N GLU A 10 0.16 23.00 -8.91
CA GLU A 10 0.45 21.72 -8.25
C GLU A 10 1.45 21.90 -7.10
N LYS A 11 2.52 22.67 -7.33
CA LYS A 11 3.51 22.97 -6.30
C LYS A 11 2.89 23.70 -5.11
N LEU A 12 2.10 24.75 -5.37
CA LEU A 12 1.43 25.52 -4.32
C LEU A 12 0.43 24.65 -3.54
N LEU A 13 -0.25 23.72 -4.21
CA LEU A 13 -1.12 22.75 -3.55
C LEU A 13 -0.33 21.80 -2.65
N SER A 14 0.79 21.24 -3.14
CA SER A 14 1.67 20.38 -2.35
C SER A 14 2.18 21.08 -1.09
N GLU A 15 2.67 22.32 -1.21
CA GLU A 15 3.15 23.10 -0.07
C GLU A 15 2.05 23.38 0.96
N ARG A 16 0.79 23.51 0.53
CA ARG A 16 -0.36 23.65 1.44
C ARG A 16 -0.65 22.34 2.16
N ILE A 17 -0.59 21.21 1.47
CA ILE A 17 -0.83 19.88 2.05
C ILE A 17 0.26 19.53 3.07
N ASP A 18 1.53 19.82 2.76
CA ASP A 18 2.66 19.50 3.65
C ASP A 18 2.55 20.21 5.02
N LYS A 19 1.95 21.40 5.05
CA LYS A 19 1.69 22.14 6.31
C LYS A 19 0.64 21.47 7.20
N GLU A 20 -0.17 20.59 6.64
CA GLU A 20 -1.21 19.84 7.35
C GLU A 20 -0.74 18.45 7.79
N ALA A 21 0.39 17.96 7.27
CA ALA A 21 0.82 16.56 7.41
C ALA A 21 1.03 16.10 8.87
N ASP A 22 1.47 17.00 9.77
CA ASP A 22 1.69 16.68 11.19
C ASP A 22 0.47 17.03 12.09
N LYS A 23 -0.64 17.51 11.53
CA LYS A 23 -1.86 17.83 12.29
C LYS A 23 -2.68 16.58 12.62
N PRO A 24 -3.47 16.60 13.71
CA PRO A 24 -4.38 15.50 14.01
C PRO A 24 -5.44 15.36 12.90
N CYS A 25 -5.79 14.12 12.57
CA CYS A 25 -6.90 13.82 11.67
C CYS A 25 -8.21 13.83 12.48
N GLU A 26 -8.82 15.00 12.56
CA GLU A 26 -9.99 15.28 13.40
C GLU A 26 -10.97 16.18 12.62
N SER A 27 -12.26 15.86 12.65
CA SER A 27 -13.32 16.70 12.07
C SER A 27 -13.60 17.94 12.93
N GLU A 28 -14.34 18.91 12.39
CA GLU A 28 -14.68 20.16 13.11
C GLU A 28 -15.50 19.94 14.39
N ASP A 29 -16.24 18.83 14.48
CA ASP A 29 -17.00 18.41 15.66
C ASP A 29 -16.22 17.47 16.61
N GLY A 30 -14.93 17.27 16.35
CA GLY A 30 -14.01 16.57 17.25
C GLY A 30 -13.91 15.05 17.06
N CYS A 31 -14.47 14.51 15.97
CA CYS A 31 -14.35 13.07 15.67
C CYS A 31 -12.96 12.75 15.13
N ARG A 32 -12.22 11.90 15.84
CA ARG A 32 -10.89 11.43 15.42
C ARG A 32 -10.98 10.22 14.51
N ILE A 33 -10.20 10.25 13.44
CA ILE A 33 -10.06 9.14 12.49
C ILE A 33 -8.58 8.78 12.31
N ASN A 34 -8.30 7.51 12.01
CA ASN A 34 -6.95 7.06 11.71
C ASN A 34 -6.71 7.14 10.21
N LEU A 35 -5.75 7.98 9.81
CA LEU A 35 -5.27 8.02 8.43
C LEU A 35 -4.06 7.09 8.30
N GLN A 36 -4.23 6.03 7.50
CA GLN A 36 -3.21 5.01 7.26
C GLN A 36 -3.02 4.83 5.75
N VAL A 37 -1.87 4.27 5.35
CA VAL A 37 -1.57 4.01 3.93
C VAL A 37 -1.98 2.60 3.51
N ASN A 38 -2.32 2.46 2.23
CA ASN A 38 -2.40 1.16 1.56
C ASN A 38 -1.05 0.87 0.91
N ALA A 39 -0.32 -0.13 1.40
CA ALA A 39 1.01 -0.48 0.94
C ALA A 39 1.02 -1.71 0.01
N GLY A 40 2.09 -1.86 -0.75
CA GLY A 40 2.30 -2.95 -1.72
C GLY A 40 2.15 -2.55 -3.19
N LEU A 41 1.90 -1.28 -3.52
CA LEU A 41 1.71 -0.84 -4.92
C LEU A 41 2.88 -0.03 -5.52
N SER A 42 3.68 0.66 -4.70
CA SER A 42 4.79 1.49 -5.18
C SER A 42 5.90 1.65 -4.12
N ALA A 43 7.14 1.83 -4.60
CA ALA A 43 8.31 2.13 -3.77
C ALA A 43 8.21 3.49 -3.02
N GLU A 44 7.39 4.40 -3.53
CA GLU A 44 7.13 5.70 -2.90
C GLU A 44 6.34 5.55 -1.58
N ILE A 45 5.38 4.62 -1.54
CA ILE A 45 4.62 4.32 -0.32
C ILE A 45 5.52 3.67 0.73
N GLU A 46 6.48 2.84 0.32
CA GLU A 46 7.49 2.30 1.24
C GLU A 46 8.32 3.43 1.84
N THR A 47 8.67 4.47 1.07
CA THR A 47 9.44 5.62 1.56
C THR A 47 8.66 6.45 2.60
N ALA A 48 7.35 6.65 2.40
CA ALA A 48 6.49 7.30 3.38
C ALA A 48 6.35 6.50 4.69
N VAL A 49 6.27 5.16 4.60
CA VAL A 49 6.28 4.27 5.77
C VAL A 49 7.61 4.37 6.52
N HIS A 50 8.75 4.44 5.80
CA HIS A 50 10.09 4.57 6.41
C HIS A 50 10.28 5.86 7.22
N SER A 51 9.42 6.87 7.06
CA SER A 51 9.40 8.04 7.95
C SER A 51 8.92 7.72 9.37
N GLY A 52 8.31 6.55 9.60
CA GLY A 52 7.73 6.11 10.88
C GLY A 52 6.50 6.90 11.32
N LYS A 53 6.06 7.88 10.51
CA LYS A 53 4.98 8.79 10.85
C LYS A 53 3.58 8.22 10.58
N VAL A 54 3.46 7.28 9.65
CA VAL A 54 2.15 6.77 9.17
C VAL A 54 2.06 5.24 9.34
N GLY A 55 0.91 4.75 9.81
CA GLY A 55 0.63 3.31 9.88
C GLY A 55 0.13 2.73 8.55
N ILE A 56 0.07 1.41 8.44
CA ILE A 56 -0.41 0.72 7.23
C ILE A 56 -1.77 0.08 7.53
N GLY A 57 -2.82 0.57 6.89
CA GLY A 57 -4.19 0.06 7.05
C GLY A 57 -4.49 -1.12 6.13
N LEU A 58 -3.67 -1.30 5.10
CA LEU A 58 -3.73 -2.47 4.22
C LEU A 58 -2.36 -2.70 3.57
N TYR A 59 -1.67 -3.77 3.96
CA TYR A 59 -0.52 -4.28 3.24
C TYR A 59 -0.96 -5.42 2.32
N ARG A 60 -0.84 -5.20 1.01
CA ARG A 60 -1.19 -6.18 -0.03
C ARG A 60 -0.05 -7.17 -0.22
N THR A 61 -0.25 -8.41 0.22
CA THR A 61 0.78 -9.46 0.14
C THR A 61 0.95 -10.04 -1.26
N GLU A 62 0.03 -9.77 -2.17
CA GLU A 62 -0.01 -10.37 -3.52
C GLU A 62 1.13 -9.92 -4.43
N ILE A 63 1.66 -8.73 -4.20
CA ILE A 63 2.59 -8.06 -5.12
C ILE A 63 3.95 -8.80 -5.17
N PRO A 64 4.56 -9.16 -4.04
CA PRO A 64 5.70 -10.07 -4.01
C PRO A 64 5.48 -11.42 -4.70
N PHE A 65 4.24 -11.93 -4.71
CA PHE A 65 3.91 -13.18 -5.41
C PHE A 65 3.88 -12.94 -6.93
N MET A 66 3.24 -11.84 -7.36
CA MET A 66 3.16 -11.47 -8.78
C MET A 66 4.53 -11.11 -9.41
N MET A 67 5.48 -10.61 -8.61
CA MET A 67 6.82 -10.24 -9.09
C MET A 67 7.78 -11.45 -9.22
N ARG A 68 7.34 -12.65 -8.87
CA ARG A 68 8.17 -13.87 -8.89
C ARG A 68 7.67 -14.85 -9.94
N GLU A 69 8.51 -15.83 -10.27
CA GLU A 69 8.16 -16.95 -11.17
C GLU A 69 7.76 -18.22 -10.41
N ARG A 70 7.65 -18.14 -9.08
CA ARG A 70 7.19 -19.22 -8.20
C ARG A 70 6.59 -18.66 -6.93
N PHE A 71 5.90 -19.51 -6.17
CA PHE A 71 5.52 -19.17 -4.81
C PHE A 71 6.76 -18.85 -3.95
N PRO A 72 6.75 -17.74 -3.20
CA PRO A 72 7.77 -17.45 -2.20
C PRO A 72 7.71 -18.51 -1.09
N SER A 73 8.87 -18.97 -0.63
CA SER A 73 8.94 -19.86 0.53
C SER A 73 8.52 -19.12 1.80
N GLU A 74 8.21 -19.87 2.85
CA GLU A 74 7.90 -19.30 4.17
C GLU A 74 9.04 -18.39 4.66
N SER A 75 10.30 -18.82 4.55
CA SER A 75 11.46 -18.03 4.96
C SER A 75 11.56 -16.70 4.21
N GLU A 76 11.27 -16.68 2.91
CA GLU A 76 11.27 -15.46 2.11
C GLU A 76 10.12 -14.53 2.49
N GLN A 77 8.96 -15.08 2.84
CA GLN A 77 7.81 -14.32 3.34
C GLN A 77 8.11 -13.71 4.72
N VAL A 78 8.71 -14.49 5.63
CA VAL A 78 9.13 -14.02 6.97
C VAL A 78 10.11 -12.86 6.85
N GLU A 79 11.14 -12.98 6.02
CA GLU A 79 12.12 -11.91 5.81
C GLU A 79 11.45 -10.63 5.31
N LEU A 80 10.59 -10.75 4.29
CA LEU A 80 9.85 -9.62 3.74
C LEU A 80 8.96 -8.95 4.80
N TYR A 81 8.12 -9.72 5.48
CA TYR A 81 7.18 -9.18 6.46
C TYR A 81 7.88 -8.59 7.67
N GLN A 82 9.01 -9.17 8.10
CA GLN A 82 9.84 -8.58 9.14
C GLN A 82 10.38 -7.21 8.74
N ASN A 83 10.81 -7.02 7.49
CA ASN A 83 11.28 -5.72 7.01
C ASN A 83 10.17 -4.68 7.00
N VAL A 84 8.95 -5.07 6.60
CA VAL A 84 7.76 -4.21 6.65
C VAL A 84 7.39 -3.85 8.09
N LEU A 85 7.41 -4.80 9.02
CA LEU A 85 7.12 -4.52 10.44
C LEU A 85 8.17 -3.61 11.08
N LYS A 86 9.44 -3.75 10.71
CA LYS A 86 10.54 -2.93 11.22
C LYS A 86 10.54 -1.50 10.70
N SER A 87 9.92 -1.23 9.55
CA SER A 87 9.89 0.13 8.98
C SER A 87 8.95 1.08 9.74
N ALA A 88 7.98 0.56 10.50
CA ALA A 88 7.09 1.35 11.34
C ALA A 88 6.85 0.70 12.74
N PRO A 89 7.88 0.67 13.61
CA PRO A 89 7.92 -0.19 14.81
C PRO A 89 6.87 0.12 15.89
N ASN A 90 6.26 1.31 15.85
CA ASN A 90 5.24 1.75 16.81
C ASN A 90 3.89 2.06 16.15
N ARG A 91 3.67 1.54 14.93
CA ARG A 91 2.44 1.77 14.17
C ARG A 91 1.77 0.45 13.85
N GLU A 92 0.45 0.50 13.74
CA GLU A 92 -0.33 -0.63 13.28
C GLU A 92 -0.03 -0.91 11.80
N ILE A 93 0.10 -2.20 11.49
CA ILE A 93 0.26 -2.72 10.14
C ILE A 93 -0.75 -3.85 9.96
N VAL A 94 -1.75 -3.61 9.13
CA VAL A 94 -2.77 -4.60 8.78
C VAL A 94 -2.34 -5.33 7.52
N MET A 95 -1.87 -6.57 7.66
CA MET A 95 -1.51 -7.42 6.53
C MET A 95 -2.72 -8.22 6.06
N ARG A 96 -3.03 -8.16 4.76
CA ARG A 96 -4.03 -9.03 4.17
C ARG A 96 -3.37 -10.31 3.67
N THR A 97 -4.02 -11.44 3.88
CA THR A 97 -3.62 -12.71 3.26
C THR A 97 -3.65 -12.63 1.74
N LEU A 98 -3.13 -13.65 1.08
CA LEU A 98 -2.91 -13.67 -0.36
C LEU A 98 -4.21 -13.59 -1.17
N ASP A 99 -4.60 -12.40 -1.64
CA ASP A 99 -5.79 -12.16 -2.48
C ASP A 99 -5.45 -12.18 -4.00
N VAL A 100 -5.15 -13.36 -4.53
CA VAL A 100 -4.86 -13.59 -5.97
C VAL A 100 -6.06 -14.20 -6.71
N GLY A 101 -5.99 -14.28 -8.04
CA GLY A 101 -7.13 -14.62 -8.90
C GLY A 101 -7.77 -13.37 -9.50
N GLY A 102 -8.88 -13.52 -10.22
CA GLY A 102 -9.50 -12.38 -10.91
C GLY A 102 -8.56 -11.75 -11.96
N ASP A 103 -8.22 -10.48 -11.75
CA ASP A 103 -7.30 -9.67 -12.54
C ASP A 103 -5.83 -9.76 -12.09
N LYS A 104 -5.53 -10.58 -11.06
CA LYS A 104 -4.19 -10.75 -10.49
C LYS A 104 -3.65 -12.17 -10.76
N PRO A 105 -3.33 -12.52 -12.02
CA PRO A 105 -2.86 -13.85 -12.37
C PRO A 105 -1.44 -14.09 -11.84
N LEU A 106 -1.17 -15.34 -11.47
CA LEU A 106 0.17 -15.84 -11.19
C LEU A 106 0.59 -16.75 -12.36
N PRO A 107 1.59 -16.38 -13.20
CA PRO A 107 1.96 -17.17 -14.38
C PRO A 107 2.33 -18.62 -14.07
N TYR A 108 2.85 -18.86 -12.87
CA TYR A 108 3.29 -20.16 -12.36
C TYR A 108 2.19 -20.95 -11.61
N PHE A 109 0.97 -20.38 -11.51
CA PHE A 109 -0.19 -21.03 -10.90
C PHE A 109 -1.45 -20.76 -11.76
N PRO A 110 -1.53 -21.38 -12.94
CA PRO A 110 -2.63 -21.12 -13.86
C PRO A 110 -3.95 -21.71 -13.35
N ILE A 111 -5.00 -20.89 -13.36
CA ILE A 111 -6.38 -21.25 -13.05
C ILE A 111 -7.23 -20.90 -14.28
N THR A 112 -8.01 -21.86 -14.79
CA THR A 112 -8.90 -21.65 -15.94
C THR A 112 -10.35 -21.62 -15.48
N GLU A 113 -11.00 -20.47 -15.63
CA GLU A 113 -12.38 -20.24 -15.21
C GLU A 113 -13.12 -19.34 -16.20
N GLU A 114 -14.44 -19.52 -16.31
CA GLU A 114 -15.30 -18.69 -17.17
C GLU A 114 -15.41 -17.25 -16.63
N ASN A 115 -15.49 -17.09 -15.30
CA ASN A 115 -15.53 -15.79 -14.63
C ASN A 115 -14.58 -15.74 -13.43
N PRO A 116 -13.34 -15.25 -13.63
CA PRO A 116 -12.33 -15.17 -12.56
C PRO A 116 -12.71 -14.30 -11.34
N PHE A 117 -13.61 -13.33 -11.50
CA PHE A 117 -14.04 -12.49 -10.36
C PHE A 117 -15.06 -13.19 -9.45
N LEU A 118 -15.76 -14.20 -9.97
CA LEU A 118 -16.71 -15.07 -9.25
C LEU A 118 -16.16 -16.49 -9.07
N GLY A 119 -14.87 -16.68 -9.33
CA GLY A 119 -14.18 -17.98 -9.31
C GLY A 119 -13.31 -18.17 -8.07
N TRP A 120 -12.22 -18.90 -8.24
CA TRP A 120 -11.29 -19.26 -7.17
C TRP A 120 -10.28 -18.16 -6.91
N ARG A 121 -10.55 -17.35 -5.90
CA ARG A 121 -9.78 -16.16 -5.52
C ARG A 121 -9.85 -15.88 -4.02
N GLY A 122 -9.04 -14.91 -3.59
CA GLY A 122 -9.03 -14.37 -2.23
C GLY A 122 -7.96 -14.95 -1.33
#